data_AF-A0A2Z6B0Z5-F1
#
_entry.id   AF-A0A2Z6B0Z5-F1
#
_cell.length_a   1.000
_cell.length_b   1.000
_cell.length_c   1.000
_cell.angle_alpha   90.00
_cell.angle_beta   90.00
_cell.angle_gamma   90.00
#
_symmetry.space_group_name_H-M   'P 1'
#
loop_
_entity.id
_entity.type
_entity.pdbx_description
1 polymer ?
#
loop_
_entity_poly.entity_id
_entity_poly.type
_entity_poly.pdbx_seq_one_letter_code
_entity_poly.pdbx_strand_id
1 'polypeptide(L)' 'MKTDVRSEDYRGWTITLRPTDEYCARFAMTLTDPDGGEKHFAAAGDTEARALERGREVVDMEMDHFQ' A
#
# COMPACT_ATOMS: atom_id res chain seq x y z
N MET A 1 20.98 -0.56 6.43
CA MET A 1 19.81 0.27 6.08
C MET A 1 18.74 -0.01 7.12
N LYS A 2 18.12 1.02 7.72
CA LYS A 2 16.96 0.82 8.59
C LYS A 2 15.80 0.44 7.67
N THR A 3 15.28 -0.77 7.85
CA THR A 3 14.06 -1.25 7.19
C THR A 3 12.87 -0.61 7.91
N ASP A 4 12.62 0.68 7.66
CA ASP A 4 11.49 1.36 8.27
C ASP A 4 10.24 0.96 7.49
N VAL A 5 9.46 0.04 8.07
CA VAL A 5 8.14 -0.32 7.57
C VAL A 5 7.18 0.76 8.05
N ARG A 6 6.54 1.45 7.11
CA ARG A 6 5.54 2.47 7.41
C ARG A 6 4.15 1.88 7.25
N SER A 7 3.29 2.07 8.24
CA SER A 7 1.87 1.68 8.14
C SER A 7 0.99 2.89 8.40
N GLU A 8 -0.12 2.98 7.66
CA GLU A 8 -1.12 4.05 7.80
C GLU A 8 -2.52 3.48 7.58
N ASP A 9 -3.47 3.88 8.43
CA ASP A 9 -4.87 3.52 8.28
C ASP A 9 -5.60 4.55 7.41
N TYR A 10 -6.36 4.06 6.43
CA TYR A 10 -7.14 4.88 5.52
C TYR A 10 -8.49 4.21 5.22
N ARG A 11 -9.59 4.87 5.59
CA ARG A 11 -10.97 4.38 5.39
C ARG A 11 -11.23 2.96 5.93
N GLY A 12 -10.59 2.61 7.05
CA GLY A 12 -10.72 1.28 7.68
C GLY A 12 -9.79 0.21 7.12
N TRP A 13 -9.06 0.52 6.03
CA TRP A 13 -7.99 -0.33 5.50
C TRP A 13 -6.65 0.09 6.10
N THR A 14 -5.73 -0.86 6.22
CA THR A 14 -4.35 -0.59 6.63
C THR A 14 -3.43 -0.66 5.41
N ILE A 15 -2.71 0.42 5.13
CA ILE A 15 -1.71 0.51 4.06
C ILE A 15 -0.33 0.33 4.70
N THR A 16 0.36 -0.77 4.39
CA THR A 16 1.72 -1.05 4.87
C THR A 16 2.73 -0.96 3.73
N LEU A 17 3.67 -0.03 3.83
CA LEU A 17 4.76 0.16 2.89
C LEU A 17 6.05 -0.47 3.41
N ARG A 18 6.76 -1.15 2.51
CA ARG A 18 8.06 -1.77 2.80
C ARG A 18 9.08 -1.34 1.77
N PRO A 19 10.28 -0.91 2.17
CA PRO A 19 11.36 -0.68 1.21
C PRO A 19 11.68 -1.95 0.41
N THR A 20 11.87 -1.82 -0.89
CA THR A 20 12.28 -2.88 -1.80
C THR A 20 13.27 -2.33 -2.84
N ASP A 21 13.92 -3.20 -3.60
CA ASP A 21 14.73 -2.84 -4.77
C ASP A 21 14.37 -3.71 -5.98
N GLU A 22 13.10 -4.13 -6.02
CA GLU A 22 12.55 -4.99 -7.07
C GLU A 22 11.93 -4.16 -8.21
N TYR A 23 12.12 -4.60 -9.46
CA TYR A 23 11.44 -4.07 -10.66
C TYR A 23 11.40 -2.52 -10.77
N CYS A 24 12.52 -1.85 -10.45
CA CYS A 24 12.66 -0.38 -10.43
C CYS A 24 11.82 0.35 -9.35
N ALA A 25 11.08 -0.38 -8.52
CA ALA A 25 10.38 0.19 -7.38
C ALA A 25 11.31 0.27 -6.16
N ARG A 26 11.09 1.29 -5.33
CA ARG A 26 11.75 1.44 -4.03
C ARG A 26 10.85 1.03 -2.87
N PHE A 27 9.56 0.88 -3.13
CA PHE A 27 8.56 0.51 -2.14
C PHE A 27 7.61 -0.57 -2.68
N ALA A 28 7.43 -1.62 -1.89
CA ALA A 28 6.33 -2.55 -1.98
C ALA A 28 5.23 -2.13 -1.00
N MET A 29 4.01 -2.58 -1.23
CA MET A 29 2.84 -2.26 -0.42
C MET A 29 2.03 -3.52 -0.13
N THR A 30 1.49 -3.60 1.08
CA THR A 30 0.42 -4.52 1.44
C THR A 30 -0.76 -3.70 1.91
N LEU A 31 -1.92 -3.96 1.33
CA LEU A 31 -3.20 -3.42 1.79
C LEU A 31 -3.92 -4.51 2.59
N THR A 32 -4.40 -4.18 3.77
CA THR A 32 -5.24 -5.06 4.59
C THR A 32 -6.63 -4.43 4.69
N ASP A 33 -7.65 -5.17 4.28
CA ASP A 33 -9.04 -4.75 4.39
C ASP A 33 -9.57 -4.89 5.84
N PRO A 34 -10.74 -4.30 6.17
CA PRO A 34 -11.30 -4.37 7.52
C PRO A 34 -11.64 -5.78 8.01
N ASP A 35 -11.84 -6.73 7.08
CA ASP A 35 -12.13 -8.12 7.37
C ASP A 35 -10.85 -8.97 7.51
N GLY A 36 -9.68 -8.34 7.33
CA GLY A 36 -8.36 -8.96 7.45
C GLY A 36 -7.83 -9.57 6.15
N GLY A 37 -8.49 -9.36 5.01
CA GLY A 37 -7.99 -9.77 3.70
C GLY A 37 -6.81 -8.92 3.25
N GLU A 38 -5.77 -9.56 2.70
CA GLU A 38 -4.54 -8.87 2.30
C GLU A 38 -4.34 -8.87 0.78
N LYS A 39 -3.91 -7.73 0.24
CA LYS A 39 -3.49 -7.55 -1.15
C LYS A 39 -2.06 -7.02 -1.20
N HIS A 40 -1.16 -7.78 -1.81
CA HIS A 40 0.25 -7.41 -1.92
C HIS A 40 0.62 -6.86 -3.30
N PHE A 41 1.40 -5.78 -3.31
CA PHE A 41 1.90 -5.08 -4.48
C PHE A 41 3.43 -4.93 -4.37
N ALA A 42 4.17 -5.73 -5.14
CA ALA A 42 5.64 -5.71 -5.12
C ALA A 42 6.26 -4.39 -5.66
N ALA A 43 5.52 -3.67 -6.52
CA ALA A 43 5.93 -2.41 -7.10
C ALA A 43 4.87 -1.31 -6.84
N ALA A 44 4.93 -0.72 -5.65
CA ALA A 44 3.98 0.30 -5.23
C ALA A 44 4.43 1.73 -5.60
N GLY A 45 5.74 1.99 -5.63
CA GLY A 45 6.29 3.28 -6.05
C GLY A 45 7.80 3.37 -5.93
N ASP A 46 8.37 4.39 -6.57
CA ASP A 46 9.76 4.81 -6.47
C ASP A 46 10.02 5.73 -5.26
N THR A 47 8.96 6.33 -4.72
CA THR A 47 8.96 7.13 -3.50
C THR A 47 7.87 6.67 -2.53
N GLU A 48 8.07 6.91 -1.24
CA GLU A 48 7.10 6.56 -0.20
C GLU A 48 5.75 7.27 -0.42
N ALA A 49 5.80 8.56 -0.75
CA ALA A 49 4.60 9.36 -1.03
C ALA A 49 3.80 8.77 -2.20
N ARG A 50 4.48 8.41 -3.30
CA ARG A 50 3.80 7.80 -4.46
C ARG A 50 3.19 6.44 -4.13
N ALA A 51 3.90 5.61 -3.35
CA ALA A 51 3.40 4.31 -2.92
C ALA A 51 2.17 4.44 -2.00
N LEU A 52 2.17 5.44 -1.11
CA LEU A 52 1.03 5.73 -0.24
C LEU A 52 -0.18 6.25 -1.02
N GLU A 53 0.01 7.20 -1.93
CA GLU A 53 -1.04 7.71 -2.82
C GLU A 53 -1.68 6.58 -3.62
N ARG A 54 -0.85 5.69 -4.19
CA ARG A 54 -1.33 4.51 -4.89
C ARG A 54 -2.16 3.59 -3.98
N GLY A 55 -1.75 3.41 -2.73
CA GLY A 55 -2.54 2.65 -1.75
C GLY A 55 -3.93 3.25 -1.54
N ARG A 56 -4.01 4.57 -1.40
CA ARG A 56 -5.29 5.28 -1.26
C ARG A 56 -6.15 5.18 -2.53
N GLU A 57 -5.55 5.31 -3.72
CA GLU A 57 -6.23 5.12 -5.01
C GLU A 57 -6.87 3.73 -5.11
N VAL A 58 -6.15 2.68 -4.68
CA VAL A 58 -6.69 1.31 -4.68
C VAL A 58 -7.82 1.17 -3.66
N VAL A 59 -7.67 1.67 -2.44
CA VAL A 59 -8.73 1.63 -1.43
C VAL A 59 -9.98 2.36 -1.92
N ASP A 60 -9.82 3.55 -2.50
CA ASP A 60 -10.94 4.33 -3.04
C ASP A 60 -11.65 3.55 -4.17
N MET A 61 -10.90 2.92 -5.08
CA MET A 61 -11.46 2.09 -6.16
C MET A 61 -12.23 0.87 -5.63
N GLU A 62 -11.73 0.20 -4.59
CA GLU A 62 -12.41 -0.95 -3.98
C GLU A 62 -13.72 -0.51 -3.31
N MET A 63 -13.70 0.62 -2.61
CA MET A 63 -14.89 1.16 -1.93
C MET A 63 -15.96 1.62 -2.93
N ASP A 64 -15.57 2.18 -4.08
CA ASP A 64 -16.50 2.57 -5.15
C ASP A 64 -17.13 1.34 -5.85
N HIS A 65 -16.47 0.17 -5.82
CA HIS A 65 -16.99 -1.06 -6.43
C HIS A 65 -18.08 -1.76 -5.61
N PHE A 66 -18.24 -1.41 -4.34
CA PHE A 66 -19.24 -2.00 -3.42
C PHE A 66 -20.45 -1.08 -3.15
N GLN A 67 -20.72 -0.10 -4.02
CA GLN A 67 -21.91 0.78 -3.92
C GLN A 67 -23.13 0.25 -4.68
#